data_AF-A0A2M8C6S4-F1
#
_entry.id   AF-A0A2M8C6S4-F1
#
_cell.length_a   1.000
_cell.length_b   1.000
_cell.length_c   1.000
_cell.angle_alpha   90.00
_cell.angle_beta   90.00
_cell.angle_gamma   90.00
#
_symmetry.space_group_name_H-M   'P 1'
#
loop_
_entity.id
_entity.type
_entity.pdbx_description
1 polymer ?
#
loop_
_entity_poly.entity_id
_entity_poly.type
_entity_poly.pdbx_seq_one_letter_code
_entity_poly.pdbx_strand_id
1 'polypeptide(L)'
;MNSDHLHHSIKHTNTIFFISLCTALSSYVILFFISGYSSLYFAADFDILARLGLEGVVYLTPLSDAKWTFDALVTVFLSNPVASFSIGMLALLLLMFVNLKSTTGLYFLLWLAIWGFNGSIGTFIGDAIFGMGTYAVAKAMEFSFSVLLVSGVFSVYFLYLIGVIVGRLYFAYLCDAPFYGSKKRIFWVTTTILLPWIVVVLINFANRIPEFSWPEFVKNITVIILILPMFIIKEQVRQSVLIKKWKMPDWIDLLLVMGLLATTIWIVFTLTHEIG
;
A
#
# COMPACT_ATOMS: atom_id res chain seq x y z
N MET A 1 26.37 -24.01 -19.61
CA MET A 1 25.08 -23.55 -19.04
C MET A 1 24.16 -23.27 -20.22
N ASN A 2 23.11 -24.07 -20.44
CA ASN A 2 22.29 -24.03 -21.66
C ASN A 2 21.58 -22.67 -21.83
N SER A 3 21.70 -22.05 -23.01
CA SER A 3 21.04 -20.79 -23.39
C SER A 3 19.52 -20.84 -23.20
N ASP A 4 18.90 -21.99 -23.42
CA ASP A 4 17.45 -22.16 -23.38
C ASP A 4 16.89 -22.08 -21.95
N HIS A 5 17.63 -22.59 -20.96
CA HIS A 5 17.25 -22.45 -19.54
C HIS A 5 17.35 -21.00 -19.05
N LEU A 6 18.34 -20.26 -19.55
CA LEU A 6 18.52 -18.84 -19.23
C LEU A 6 17.38 -18.01 -19.82
N HIS A 7 17.03 -18.25 -21.09
CA HIS A 7 15.97 -17.52 -21.78
C HIS A 7 14.60 -17.75 -21.15
N HIS A 8 14.29 -19.00 -20.77
CA HIS A 8 13.05 -19.33 -20.09
C HIS A 8 12.97 -18.63 -18.71
N SER A 9 14.06 -18.63 -17.94
CA SER A 9 14.12 -17.98 -16.62
C SER A 9 13.94 -16.45 -16.68
N ILE A 10 14.50 -15.79 -17.70
CA ILE A 10 14.38 -14.33 -17.87
C ILE A 10 12.94 -13.94 -18.24
N LYS A 11 12.32 -14.68 -19.18
CA LYS A 11 10.95 -14.42 -19.61
C LYS A 11 9.96 -14.46 -18.44
N HIS A 12 10.09 -15.45 -17.56
CA HIS A 12 9.24 -15.59 -16.37
C HIS A 12 9.40 -14.47 -15.35
N THR A 13 10.64 -14.01 -15.14
CA THR A 13 10.91 -12.90 -14.23
C THR A 13 10.28 -11.61 -14.72
N ASN A 14 10.36 -11.34 -16.03
CA ASN A 14 9.74 -10.16 -16.64
C ASN A 14 8.20 -10.20 -16.54
N THR A 15 7.58 -11.36 -16.77
CA THR A 15 6.13 -11.52 -16.61
C THR A 15 5.69 -11.25 -15.18
N ILE A 16 6.42 -11.76 -14.19
CA ILE A 16 6.05 -11.57 -12.77
C ILE A 16 6.31 -10.14 -12.32
N PHE A 17 7.39 -9.51 -12.79
CA PHE A 17 7.60 -8.07 -12.61
C PHE A 17 6.42 -7.27 -13.16
N PHE A 18 5.98 -7.55 -14.38
CA PHE A 18 4.86 -6.86 -15.01
C PHE A 18 3.56 -7.05 -14.23
N ILE A 19 3.22 -8.29 -13.85
CA ILE A 19 2.05 -8.59 -13.01
C ILE A 19 2.12 -7.82 -11.69
N SER A 20 3.27 -7.85 -11.02
CA SER A 20 3.46 -7.12 -9.77
C SER A 20 3.34 -5.61 -9.94
N LEU A 21 3.92 -5.04 -11.00
CA LEU A 21 3.82 -3.61 -11.29
C LEU A 21 2.38 -3.18 -11.56
N CYS A 22 1.65 -3.89 -12.41
CA CYS A 22 0.25 -3.57 -12.71
C CYS A 22 -0.62 -3.67 -11.45
N THR A 23 -0.45 -4.73 -10.66
CA THR A 23 -1.19 -4.89 -9.42
C THR A 23 -0.80 -3.87 -8.35
N ALA A 24 0.46 -3.44 -8.28
CA ALA A 24 0.93 -2.35 -7.42
C ALA A 24 0.27 -1.01 -7.77
N LEU A 25 0.21 -0.69 -9.07
CA LEU A 25 -0.46 0.53 -9.56
C LEU A 25 -1.96 0.49 -9.29
N SER A 26 -2.64 -0.61 -9.66
CA SER A 26 -4.08 -0.76 -9.44
C SER A 26 -4.46 -0.67 -7.97
N SER A 27 -3.74 -1.38 -7.10
CA SER A 27 -4.00 -1.35 -5.66
C SER A 27 -3.74 0.03 -5.05
N TYR A 28 -2.68 0.73 -5.48
CA TYR A 28 -2.41 2.10 -5.05
C TYR A 28 -3.57 3.03 -5.43
N VAL A 29 -4.04 2.99 -6.68
CA VAL A 29 -5.14 3.83 -7.17
C VAL A 29 -6.45 3.53 -6.44
N ILE A 30 -6.80 2.26 -6.30
CA ILE A 30 -8.02 1.84 -5.59
C ILE A 30 -7.99 2.34 -4.14
N LEU A 31 -6.86 2.16 -3.45
CA LEU A 31 -6.73 2.62 -2.07
C LEU A 31 -6.79 4.14 -1.96
N PHE A 32 -6.13 4.86 -2.88
CA PHE A 32 -6.16 6.32 -2.95
C PHE A 32 -7.60 6.85 -3.01
N PHE A 33 -8.42 6.29 -3.91
CA PHE A 33 -9.80 6.72 -4.05
C PHE A 33 -10.67 6.31 -2.86
N ILE A 34 -10.63 5.04 -2.41
CA ILE A 34 -11.49 4.62 -1.30
C ILE A 34 -11.18 5.42 -0.02
N SER A 35 -9.90 5.60 0.29
CA SER A 35 -9.48 6.35 1.48
C SER A 35 -9.77 7.85 1.37
N GLY A 36 -9.62 8.43 0.18
CA GLY A 36 -9.99 9.81 -0.12
C GLY A 36 -11.49 10.06 -0.01
N TYR A 37 -12.33 9.19 -0.61
CA TYR A 37 -13.78 9.29 -0.53
C TYR A 37 -14.32 9.08 0.87
N SER A 38 -13.71 8.22 1.68
CA SER A 38 -14.05 8.08 3.10
C SER A 38 -13.97 9.44 3.80
N SER A 39 -12.87 10.16 3.58
CA SER A 39 -12.66 11.49 4.16
C SER A 39 -13.59 12.56 3.58
N LEU A 40 -13.86 12.55 2.27
CA LEU A 40 -14.84 13.45 1.67
C LEU A 40 -16.26 13.22 2.20
N TYR A 41 -16.66 11.95 2.37
CA TYR A 41 -17.97 11.58 2.89
C TYR A 41 -18.19 12.17 4.28
N PHE A 42 -17.23 11.97 5.19
CA PHE A 42 -17.34 12.53 6.54
C PHE A 42 -17.17 14.06 6.55
N ALA A 43 -16.34 14.63 5.67
CA ALA A 43 -16.24 16.08 5.57
C ALA A 43 -17.59 16.71 5.17
N ALA A 44 -18.31 16.08 4.23
CA ALA A 44 -19.65 16.51 3.84
C ALA A 44 -20.67 16.41 4.98
N ASP A 45 -20.60 15.38 5.82
CA ASP A 45 -21.48 15.20 6.98
C ASP A 45 -21.33 16.32 8.04
N PHE A 46 -20.15 16.93 8.12
CA PHE A 46 -19.85 18.05 9.01
C PHE A 46 -19.85 19.43 8.30
N ASP A 47 -20.39 19.53 7.08
CA ASP A 47 -20.39 20.74 6.25
C ASP A 47 -18.99 21.35 5.99
N ILE A 48 -17.94 20.52 6.04
CA ILE A 48 -16.56 20.89 5.74
C ILE A 48 -16.34 20.74 4.25
N LEU A 49 -16.05 21.86 3.57
CA LEU A 49 -15.79 21.86 2.14
C LEU A 49 -14.44 21.20 1.89
N ALA A 50 -14.43 20.15 1.06
CA ALA A 50 -13.24 19.42 0.68
C ALA A 50 -13.35 18.91 -0.76
N ARG A 51 -12.20 18.68 -1.40
CA ARG A 51 -12.10 18.06 -2.73
C ARG A 51 -11.01 16.99 -2.73
N LEU A 52 -11.15 15.98 -3.57
CA LEU A 52 -10.10 15.00 -3.83
C LEU A 52 -9.34 15.42 -5.09
N GLY A 53 -8.13 15.95 -4.92
CA GLY A 53 -7.20 16.27 -6.00
C GLY A 53 -6.15 15.18 -6.19
N LEU A 54 -5.23 15.35 -7.13
CA LEU A 54 -4.09 14.42 -7.31
C LEU A 54 -3.18 14.40 -6.09
N GLU A 55 -3.12 15.52 -5.37
CA GLU A 55 -2.41 15.75 -4.12
C GLU A 55 -2.97 14.95 -2.94
N GLY A 56 -4.23 14.48 -3.03
CA GLY A 56 -5.00 13.88 -1.96
C GLY A 56 -6.23 14.71 -1.61
N VAL A 57 -6.78 14.53 -0.41
CA VAL A 57 -7.91 15.33 0.07
C VAL A 57 -7.42 16.72 0.47
N VAL A 58 -8.00 17.76 -0.13
CA VAL A 58 -7.75 19.16 0.18
C VAL A 58 -8.99 19.74 0.84
N TYR A 59 -8.84 20.21 2.07
CA TYR A 59 -9.89 20.89 2.81
C TYR A 59 -9.86 22.38 2.49
N LEU A 60 -10.97 22.91 2.00
CA LEU A 60 -11.16 24.31 1.64
C LEU A 60 -11.66 25.14 2.84
N THR A 61 -12.34 24.49 3.79
CA THR A 61 -12.73 25.12 5.06
C THR A 61 -11.51 25.21 5.99
N PRO A 62 -11.08 26.42 6.42
CA PRO A 62 -9.90 26.59 7.26
C PRO A 62 -10.11 25.97 8.64
N LEU A 63 -9.04 25.45 9.25
CA LEU A 63 -9.08 24.84 10.59
C LEU A 63 -9.52 25.79 11.73
N SER A 64 -9.52 27.10 11.47
CA SER A 64 -10.03 28.11 12.41
C SER A 64 -11.56 28.26 12.39
N ASP A 65 -12.25 27.64 11.43
CA ASP A 65 -13.71 27.69 11.31
C ASP A 65 -14.38 26.90 12.46
N ALA A 66 -15.49 27.41 12.99
CA ALA A 66 -16.27 26.79 14.06
C ALA A 66 -16.83 25.40 13.69
N LYS A 67 -16.88 25.08 12.40
CA LYS A 67 -17.26 23.74 11.90
C LYS A 67 -16.28 22.63 12.32
N TRP A 68 -15.02 22.97 12.57
CA TRP A 68 -14.02 22.02 13.06
C TRP A 68 -14.18 21.76 14.56
N THR A 69 -15.30 21.13 14.92
CA THR A 69 -15.52 20.59 16.26
C THR A 69 -14.56 19.43 16.52
N PHE A 70 -14.42 19.04 17.80
CA PHE A 70 -13.61 17.88 18.17
C PHE A 70 -14.03 16.62 17.40
N ASP A 71 -15.34 16.35 17.31
CA ASP A 71 -15.86 15.17 16.60
C ASP A 71 -15.58 15.24 15.09
N ALA A 72 -15.68 16.42 14.48
CA ALA A 72 -15.36 16.64 13.08
C ALA A 72 -13.87 16.39 12.82
N LEU A 73 -12.97 16.94 13.64
CA LEU A 73 -11.53 16.73 13.54
C LEU A 73 -11.19 15.24 13.61
N VAL A 74 -11.69 14.55 14.63
CA VAL A 74 -11.45 13.12 14.87
C VAL A 74 -11.95 12.31 13.66
N THR A 75 -13.21 12.50 13.28
CA THR A 75 -13.86 11.68 12.26
C THR A 75 -13.26 11.92 10.88
N VAL A 76 -13.13 13.18 10.48
CA VAL A 76 -12.64 13.54 9.15
C VAL A 76 -11.18 13.15 8.97
N PHE A 77 -10.29 13.48 9.93
CA PHE A 77 -8.86 13.17 9.76
C PHE A 77 -8.51 11.69 10.02
N LEU A 78 -9.28 10.95 10.83
CA LEU A 78 -9.03 9.51 11.02
C LEU A 78 -9.70 8.63 9.96
N SER A 79 -10.71 9.12 9.25
CA SER A 79 -11.44 8.33 8.25
C SER A 79 -10.55 7.70 7.16
N ASN A 80 -9.57 8.45 6.65
CA ASN A 80 -8.63 7.99 5.64
C ASN A 80 -7.69 6.89 6.18
N PRO A 81 -6.93 7.11 7.28
CA PRO A 81 -6.06 6.07 7.83
C PRO A 81 -6.84 4.85 8.35
N VAL A 82 -8.09 5.02 8.84
CA VAL A 82 -8.95 3.90 9.25
C VAL A 82 -9.45 3.10 8.04
N ALA A 83 -9.86 3.75 6.96
CA ALA A 83 -10.25 3.06 5.72
C ALA A 83 -9.06 2.28 5.13
N SER A 84 -7.89 2.90 5.10
CA SER A 84 -6.65 2.27 4.63
C SER A 84 -6.26 1.07 5.47
N PHE A 85 -6.35 1.18 6.80
CA PHE A 85 -6.12 0.06 7.72
C PHE A 85 -7.10 -1.09 7.48
N SER A 86 -8.38 -0.77 7.32
CA SER A 86 -9.45 -1.77 7.13
C SER A 86 -9.22 -2.57 5.85
N ILE A 87 -8.85 -1.90 4.75
CA ILE A 87 -8.51 -2.56 3.49
C ILE A 87 -7.23 -3.40 3.62
N GLY A 88 -6.19 -2.85 4.27
CA GLY A 88 -4.94 -3.58 4.49
C GLY A 88 -5.14 -4.85 5.32
N MET A 89 -5.96 -4.76 6.38
CA MET A 89 -6.33 -5.89 7.22
C MET A 89 -7.16 -6.92 6.47
N LEU A 90 -8.16 -6.49 5.70
CA LEU A 90 -8.95 -7.39 4.85
C LEU A 90 -8.05 -8.13 3.86
N ALA A 91 -7.14 -7.43 3.19
CA ALA A 91 -6.20 -8.04 2.26
C ALA A 91 -5.27 -9.06 2.95
N LEU A 92 -4.77 -8.74 4.14
CA LEU A 92 -3.97 -9.65 4.96
C LEU A 92 -4.75 -10.92 5.35
N LEU A 93 -5.99 -10.76 5.82
CA LEU A 93 -6.87 -11.89 6.14
C LEU A 93 -7.12 -12.77 4.92
N LEU A 94 -7.39 -12.17 3.75
CA LEU A 94 -7.57 -12.91 2.50
C LEU A 94 -6.29 -13.67 2.11
N LEU A 95 -5.11 -13.07 2.24
CA LEU A 95 -3.83 -13.76 2.00
C LEU A 95 -3.64 -14.99 2.90
N MET A 96 -4.02 -14.87 4.18
CA MET A 96 -3.90 -15.94 5.17
C MET A 96 -4.89 -17.08 4.86
N PHE A 97 -6.17 -16.76 4.66
CA PHE A 97 -7.24 -17.76 4.67
C PHE A 97 -7.70 -18.23 3.28
N VAL A 98 -7.54 -17.43 2.23
CA VAL A 98 -7.97 -17.81 0.89
C VAL A 98 -6.87 -18.57 0.17
N ASN A 99 -7.23 -19.67 -0.49
CA ASN A 99 -6.33 -20.37 -1.41
C ASN A 99 -6.32 -19.64 -2.76
N LEU A 100 -5.37 -18.73 -2.91
CA LEU A 100 -5.17 -17.98 -4.14
C LEU A 100 -4.60 -18.89 -5.22
N LYS A 101 -5.36 -19.04 -6.32
CA LYS A 101 -4.96 -19.85 -7.48
C LYS A 101 -4.21 -19.06 -8.56
N SER A 102 -4.26 -17.73 -8.47
CA SER A 102 -3.76 -16.77 -9.45
C SER A 102 -2.57 -16.02 -8.87
N THR A 103 -1.52 -15.87 -9.68
CA THR A 103 -0.35 -15.04 -9.33
C THR A 103 -0.76 -13.57 -9.22
N THR A 104 -1.62 -13.11 -10.11
CA THR A 104 -2.18 -11.74 -10.10
C THR A 104 -2.93 -11.45 -8.81
N GLY A 105 -3.80 -12.38 -8.37
CA GLY A 105 -4.53 -12.24 -7.10
C GLY A 105 -3.61 -12.19 -5.88
N LEU A 106 -2.53 -12.97 -5.87
CA LEU A 106 -1.51 -12.91 -4.82
C LEU A 106 -0.85 -11.54 -4.75
N TYR A 107 -0.30 -11.03 -5.86
CA TYR A 107 0.37 -9.74 -5.87
C TYR A 107 -0.59 -8.58 -5.60
N PHE A 108 -1.82 -8.66 -6.10
CA PHE A 108 -2.84 -7.64 -5.82
C PHE A 108 -3.18 -7.54 -4.33
N LEU A 109 -3.42 -8.66 -3.65
CA LEU A 109 -3.68 -8.64 -2.21
C LEU A 109 -2.43 -8.27 -1.40
N LEU A 110 -1.24 -8.69 -1.84
CA LEU A 110 0.01 -8.29 -1.22
C LEU A 110 0.21 -6.77 -1.28
N TRP A 111 0.00 -6.17 -2.45
CA TRP A 111 0.12 -4.73 -2.62
C TRP A 111 -0.99 -3.96 -1.90
N LEU A 112 -2.23 -4.44 -1.90
CA LEU A 112 -3.30 -3.85 -1.08
C LEU A 112 -2.94 -3.85 0.42
N ALA A 113 -2.34 -4.92 0.92
CA ALA A 113 -1.86 -4.97 2.30
C ALA A 113 -0.74 -3.94 2.54
N ILE A 114 0.29 -3.92 1.68
CA ILE A 114 1.43 -2.98 1.79
C ILE A 114 0.94 -1.53 1.76
N TRP A 115 0.15 -1.17 0.75
CA TRP A 115 -0.37 0.19 0.61
C TRP A 115 -1.36 0.53 1.72
N GLY A 116 -2.23 -0.39 2.13
CA GLY A 116 -3.23 -0.17 3.19
C GLY A 116 -2.59 0.13 4.54
N PHE A 117 -1.60 -0.67 4.95
CA PHE A 117 -0.89 -0.41 6.20
C PHE A 117 -0.01 0.84 6.12
N ASN A 118 0.58 1.14 4.96
CA ASN A 118 1.31 2.39 4.76
C ASN A 118 0.41 3.63 4.76
N GLY A 119 -0.76 3.55 4.11
CA GLY A 119 -1.76 4.63 4.08
C GLY A 119 -2.42 4.88 5.44
N SER A 120 -2.33 3.92 6.36
CA SER A 120 -2.72 4.11 7.76
C SER A 120 -1.55 4.59 8.62
N ILE A 121 -0.60 3.71 8.89
CA ILE A 121 0.48 3.94 9.86
C ILE A 121 1.53 4.90 9.32
N GLY A 122 1.85 4.83 8.02
CA GLY A 122 2.74 5.78 7.36
C GLY A 122 2.19 7.20 7.36
N THR A 123 0.87 7.37 7.22
CA THR A 123 0.19 8.66 7.35
C THR A 123 0.35 9.22 8.77
N PHE A 124 0.14 8.41 9.82
CA PHE A 124 0.40 8.86 11.20
C PHE A 124 1.84 9.33 11.41
N ILE A 125 2.84 8.63 10.84
CA ILE A 125 4.25 9.03 10.93
C ILE A 125 4.48 10.36 10.20
N GLY A 126 3.98 10.49 8.96
CA GLY A 126 4.10 11.72 8.18
C GLY A 126 3.43 12.91 8.86
N ASP A 127 2.19 12.75 9.29
CA ASP A 127 1.40 13.76 9.98
C ASP A 127 2.05 14.25 11.27
N ALA A 128 2.65 13.34 12.06
CA ALA A 128 3.39 13.69 13.27
C ALA A 128 4.64 14.53 12.97
N ILE A 129 5.34 14.27 11.86
CA ILE A 129 6.54 15.02 11.46
C ILE A 129 6.16 16.42 10.96
N PHE A 130 5.12 16.53 10.13
CA PHE A 130 4.74 17.80 9.49
C PHE A 130 3.69 18.60 10.27
N GLY A 131 3.13 18.04 11.35
CA GLY A 131 2.18 18.74 12.21
C GLY A 131 0.80 18.93 11.58
N MET A 132 0.34 17.98 10.76
CA MET A 132 -0.90 18.07 9.97
C MET A 132 -1.82 16.86 10.19
N GLY A 133 -3.06 16.94 9.71
CA GLY A 133 -3.99 15.80 9.70
C GLY A 133 -4.22 15.19 11.08
N THR A 134 -3.83 13.92 11.24
CA THR A 134 -3.96 13.17 12.51
C THR A 134 -3.21 13.79 13.68
N TYR A 135 -2.20 14.64 13.43
CA TYR A 135 -1.56 15.43 14.48
C TYR A 135 -2.50 16.49 15.08
N ALA A 136 -3.39 17.09 14.27
CA ALA A 136 -4.40 18.02 14.76
C ALA A 136 -5.38 17.32 15.71
N VAL A 137 -5.71 16.06 15.41
CA VAL A 137 -6.52 15.20 16.29
C VAL A 137 -5.81 14.95 17.61
N ALA A 138 -4.52 14.56 17.56
CA ALA A 138 -3.74 14.36 18.77
C ALA A 138 -3.66 15.62 19.65
N LYS A 139 -3.50 16.79 19.03
CA LYS A 139 -3.55 18.07 19.76
C LYS A 139 -4.91 18.34 20.39
N ALA A 140 -6.00 18.06 19.68
CA ALA A 140 -7.36 18.23 20.19
C ALA A 140 -7.67 17.26 21.34
N MET A 141 -7.02 16.09 21.37
CA MET A 141 -7.06 15.13 22.47
C MET A 141 -6.10 15.47 23.63
N GLU A 142 -5.42 16.60 23.57
CA GLU A 142 -4.42 17.06 24.56
C GLU A 142 -3.28 16.05 24.79
N PHE A 143 -2.91 15.28 23.76
CA PHE A 143 -1.77 14.38 23.88
C PHE A 143 -0.46 15.15 24.05
N SER A 144 0.32 14.77 25.06
CA SER A 144 1.63 15.34 25.27
C SER A 144 2.60 14.91 24.16
N PHE A 145 3.64 15.71 23.92
CA PHE A 145 4.69 15.37 22.95
C PHE A 145 5.32 13.99 23.23
N SER A 146 5.48 13.63 24.51
CA SER A 146 5.98 12.31 24.90
C SER A 146 5.07 11.18 24.42
N VAL A 147 3.76 11.33 24.50
CA VAL A 147 2.80 10.33 23.99
C VAL A 147 2.92 10.19 22.48
N LEU A 148 3.07 11.31 21.75
CA LEU A 148 3.23 11.29 20.29
C LEU A 148 4.53 10.62 19.83
N LEU A 149 5.63 10.85 20.55
CA LEU A 149 6.90 10.20 20.27
C LEU A 149 6.79 8.68 20.49
N VAL A 150 6.23 8.29 21.64
CA VAL A 150 6.00 6.88 21.97
C VAL A 150 5.09 6.20 20.95
N SER A 151 3.99 6.84 20.54
CA SER A 151 3.09 6.31 19.51
C SER A 151 3.80 6.19 18.15
N GLY A 152 4.66 7.15 17.79
CA GLY A 152 5.46 7.07 16.56
C GLY A 152 6.41 5.87 16.56
N VAL A 153 7.09 5.60 17.67
CA VAL A 153 7.96 4.41 17.82
C VAL A 153 7.14 3.13 17.73
N PHE A 154 5.99 3.06 18.41
CA PHE A 154 5.09 1.90 18.30
C PHE A 154 4.57 1.70 16.88
N SER A 155 4.22 2.78 16.16
CA SER A 155 3.81 2.74 14.76
C SER A 155 4.88 2.11 13.87
N VAL A 156 6.13 2.55 13.98
CA VAL A 156 7.26 1.95 13.25
C VAL A 156 7.43 0.47 13.59
N TYR A 157 7.32 0.11 14.88
CA TYR A 157 7.41 -1.27 15.33
C TYR A 157 6.26 -2.14 14.78
N PHE A 158 5.02 -1.68 14.82
CA PHE A 158 3.87 -2.38 14.25
C PHE A 158 4.01 -2.54 12.74
N LEU A 159 4.48 -1.50 12.05
CA LEU A 159 4.72 -1.56 10.62
C LEU A 159 5.79 -2.62 10.27
N TYR A 160 6.87 -2.70 11.06
CA TYR A 160 7.86 -3.76 10.93
C TYR A 160 7.27 -5.16 11.17
N LEU A 161 6.46 -5.35 12.23
CA LEU A 161 5.81 -6.63 12.53
C LEU A 161 4.87 -7.07 11.41
N ILE A 162 4.09 -6.14 10.86
CA ILE A 162 3.24 -6.40 9.69
C ILE A 162 4.10 -6.80 8.50
N GLY A 163 5.20 -6.09 8.24
CA GLY A 163 6.17 -6.45 7.20
C GLY A 163 6.73 -7.86 7.39
N VAL A 164 6.94 -8.29 8.64
CA VAL A 164 7.34 -9.67 8.94
C VAL A 164 6.28 -10.68 8.56
N ILE A 165 5.01 -10.42 8.87
CA ILE A 165 3.88 -11.30 8.54
C ILE A 165 3.70 -11.35 7.02
N VAL A 166 3.62 -10.20 6.36
CA VAL A 166 3.47 -10.07 4.90
C VAL A 166 4.63 -10.76 4.18
N GLY A 167 5.88 -10.58 4.65
CA GLY A 167 7.05 -11.26 4.11
C GLY A 167 6.98 -12.78 4.27
N ARG A 168 6.57 -13.27 5.45
CA ARG A 168 6.39 -14.73 5.67
C ARG A 168 5.31 -15.31 4.75
N LEU A 169 4.19 -14.61 4.58
CA LEU A 169 3.13 -15.04 3.67
C LEU A 169 3.63 -15.06 2.23
N TYR A 170 4.28 -13.99 1.79
CA TYR A 170 4.88 -13.89 0.46
C TYR A 170 5.81 -15.08 0.15
N PHE A 171 6.73 -15.43 1.06
CA PHE A 171 7.62 -16.57 0.87
C PHE A 171 6.92 -17.93 1.03
N ALA A 172 5.89 -18.04 1.87
CA ALA A 172 5.11 -19.27 1.99
C ALA A 172 4.44 -19.65 0.65
N TYR A 173 3.97 -18.67 -0.12
CA TYR A 173 3.42 -18.88 -1.46
C TYR A 173 4.48 -19.16 -2.53
N LEU A 174 5.76 -18.93 -2.27
CA LEU A 174 6.87 -19.06 -3.22
C LEU A 174 7.85 -20.18 -2.86
N CYS A 175 7.59 -20.94 -1.80
CA CYS A 175 8.49 -21.95 -1.24
C CYS A 175 8.90 -23.03 -2.27
N ASP A 176 8.02 -23.38 -3.21
CA ASP A 176 8.27 -24.39 -4.25
C ASP A 176 8.81 -23.78 -5.56
N ALA A 177 9.05 -22.48 -5.61
CA ALA A 177 9.41 -21.82 -6.84
C ALA A 177 10.88 -22.11 -7.23
N PRO A 178 11.19 -22.35 -8.52
CA PRO A 178 12.51 -22.85 -8.99
C PRO A 178 13.68 -21.87 -8.77
N PHE A 179 13.39 -20.66 -8.29
CA PHE A 179 14.34 -19.59 -8.02
C PHE A 179 14.60 -19.38 -6.51
N TYR A 180 14.04 -20.23 -5.65
CA TYR A 180 14.15 -20.11 -4.21
C TYR A 180 15.55 -20.51 -3.68
N GLY A 181 16.22 -19.58 -2.99
CA GLY A 181 17.55 -19.74 -2.40
C GLY A 181 18.13 -18.40 -1.92
N SER A 182 18.94 -18.39 -0.85
CA SER A 182 19.34 -17.17 -0.14
C SER A 182 20.00 -16.10 -1.03
N LYS A 183 20.83 -16.50 -2.00
CA LYS A 183 21.48 -15.58 -2.96
C LYS A 183 20.54 -15.03 -4.03
N LYS A 184 19.46 -15.74 -4.37
CA LYS A 184 18.47 -15.34 -5.39
C LYS A 184 17.29 -14.56 -4.79
N ARG A 185 17.10 -14.62 -3.47
CA ARG A 185 16.05 -13.90 -2.74
C ARG A 185 16.13 -12.39 -2.91
N ILE A 186 17.30 -11.79 -2.71
CA ILE A 186 17.47 -10.33 -2.83
C ILE A 186 17.05 -9.90 -4.22
N PHE A 187 17.57 -10.57 -5.26
CA PHE A 187 17.18 -10.32 -6.64
C PHE A 187 15.66 -10.44 -6.82
N TRP A 188 15.04 -11.49 -6.29
CA TRP A 188 13.60 -11.74 -6.42
C TRP A 188 12.71 -10.69 -5.73
N VAL A 189 13.02 -10.34 -4.48
CA VAL A 189 12.29 -9.28 -3.75
C VAL A 189 12.53 -7.93 -4.43
N THR A 190 13.75 -7.67 -4.91
CA THR A 190 14.05 -6.45 -5.64
C THR A 190 13.22 -6.36 -6.92
N THR A 191 13.16 -7.42 -7.73
CA THR A 191 12.42 -7.39 -9.00
C THR A 191 10.92 -7.39 -8.79
N THR A 192 10.39 -8.12 -7.82
CA THR A 192 8.93 -8.29 -7.70
C THR A 192 8.29 -7.35 -6.68
N ILE A 193 9.04 -6.71 -5.79
CA ILE A 193 8.49 -5.81 -4.76
C ILE A 193 9.15 -4.44 -4.86
N LEU A 194 10.48 -4.35 -4.67
CA LEU A 194 11.15 -3.05 -4.57
C LEU A 194 11.05 -2.20 -5.85
N LEU A 195 11.35 -2.80 -7.02
CA LEU A 195 11.28 -2.08 -8.29
C LEU A 195 9.85 -1.64 -8.64
N PRO A 196 8.81 -2.49 -8.55
CA PRO A 196 7.43 -2.04 -8.72
C PRO A 196 7.04 -0.87 -7.80
N TRP A 197 7.43 -0.91 -6.52
CA TRP A 197 7.21 0.21 -5.60
C TRP A 197 7.90 1.48 -6.07
N ILE A 198 9.19 1.42 -6.44
CA ILE A 198 9.94 2.58 -6.97
C ILE A 198 9.21 3.16 -8.18
N VAL A 199 8.77 2.32 -9.12
CA VAL A 199 8.08 2.78 -10.33
C VAL A 199 6.75 3.45 -10.00
N VAL A 200 5.94 2.88 -9.11
CA VAL A 200 4.66 3.50 -8.67
C VAL A 200 4.92 4.87 -8.04
N VAL A 201 5.90 4.95 -7.15
CA VAL A 201 6.30 6.19 -6.48
C VAL A 201 6.78 7.24 -7.50
N LEU A 202 7.63 6.85 -8.46
CA LEU A 202 8.09 7.75 -9.52
C LEU A 202 6.95 8.24 -10.42
N ILE A 203 6.00 7.38 -10.79
CA ILE A 203 4.82 7.76 -11.57
C ILE A 203 3.98 8.78 -10.79
N ASN A 204 3.73 8.54 -9.50
CA ASN A 204 3.01 9.47 -8.64
C ASN A 204 3.72 10.83 -8.56
N PHE A 205 5.05 10.85 -8.43
CA PHE A 205 5.81 12.10 -8.44
C PHE A 205 5.79 12.83 -9.77
N ALA A 206 5.98 12.11 -10.88
CA ALA A 206 5.98 12.71 -12.21
C ALA A 206 4.65 13.41 -12.53
N ASN A 207 3.53 12.82 -12.08
CA ASN A 207 2.19 13.37 -12.28
C ASN A 207 1.87 14.61 -11.42
N ARG A 208 2.73 14.96 -10.46
CA ARG A 208 2.53 16.09 -9.54
C ARG A 208 3.46 17.28 -9.81
N ILE A 209 4.23 17.27 -10.90
CA ILE A 209 5.11 18.40 -11.26
C ILE A 209 4.22 19.58 -11.72
N PRO A 210 4.39 20.81 -11.16
CA PRO A 210 5.54 21.29 -10.37
C PRO A 210 5.40 21.22 -8.83
N GLU A 211 4.27 20.80 -8.29
CA GLU A 211 3.94 20.87 -6.86
C GLU A 211 4.38 19.61 -6.10
N PHE A 212 5.66 19.56 -5.72
CA PHE A 212 6.19 18.46 -4.90
C PHE A 212 5.64 18.49 -3.46
N SER A 213 5.04 17.39 -3.00
CA SER A 213 4.54 17.22 -1.63
C SER A 213 5.50 16.41 -0.76
N TRP A 214 6.19 17.09 0.16
CA TRP A 214 7.06 16.46 1.15
C TRP A 214 6.32 15.45 2.06
N PRO A 215 5.11 15.74 2.59
CA PRO A 215 4.35 14.77 3.39
C PRO A 215 4.10 13.47 2.64
N GLU A 216 3.71 13.55 1.37
CA GLU A 216 3.46 12.37 0.54
C GLU A 216 4.73 11.56 0.28
N PHE A 217 5.88 12.22 0.11
CA PHE A 217 7.17 11.54 -0.05
C PHE A 217 7.59 10.78 1.19
N VAL A 218 7.48 11.41 2.37
CA VAL A 218 7.81 10.75 3.64
C VAL A 218 6.89 9.55 3.87
N LYS A 219 5.58 9.71 3.62
CA LYS A 219 4.61 8.60 3.67
C LYS A 219 4.98 7.47 2.71
N ASN A 220 5.45 7.76 1.50
CA ASN A 220 5.83 6.70 0.56
C ASN A 220 7.14 6.00 0.95
N ILE A 221 8.08 6.70 1.58
CA ILE A 221 9.31 6.12 2.11
C ILE A 221 9.05 5.15 3.27
N THR A 222 8.02 5.36 4.08
CA THR A 222 7.73 4.44 5.20
C THR A 222 7.40 3.02 4.74
N VAL A 223 7.02 2.82 3.47
CA VAL A 223 6.87 1.48 2.86
C VAL A 223 8.17 0.66 2.97
N ILE A 224 9.35 1.30 2.98
CA ILE A 224 10.63 0.59 3.13
C ILE A 224 10.66 -0.21 4.44
N ILE A 225 10.05 0.29 5.52
CA ILE A 225 9.98 -0.41 6.80
C ILE A 225 9.13 -1.69 6.67
N LEU A 226 8.08 -1.71 5.83
CA LEU A 226 7.28 -2.91 5.52
C LEU A 226 8.02 -3.92 4.66
N ILE A 227 8.81 -3.45 3.69
CA ILE A 227 9.52 -4.31 2.74
C ILE A 227 10.81 -4.87 3.37
N LEU A 228 11.48 -4.12 4.24
CA LEU A 228 12.77 -4.49 4.84
C LEU A 228 12.81 -5.91 5.44
N PRO A 229 11.81 -6.38 6.22
CA PRO A 229 11.76 -7.76 6.70
C PRO A 229 11.84 -8.82 5.61
N MET A 230 11.35 -8.52 4.39
CA MET A 230 11.40 -9.44 3.25
C MET A 230 12.81 -9.72 2.76
N PHE A 231 13.81 -8.92 3.15
CA PHE A 231 15.23 -9.20 2.88
C PHE A 231 15.92 -9.96 4.04
N ILE A 232 15.43 -9.80 5.28
CA ILE A 232 16.14 -10.22 6.48
C ILE A 232 15.66 -11.57 7.02
N ILE A 233 14.34 -11.84 6.99
CA ILE A 233 13.74 -13.02 7.65
C ILE A 233 14.38 -14.30 7.14
N LYS A 234 15.14 -15.01 7.97
CA LYS A 234 15.62 -16.34 7.62
C LYS A 234 14.44 -17.30 7.68
N GLU A 235 14.18 -18.03 6.61
CA GLU A 235 13.13 -19.04 6.60
C GLU A 235 13.51 -20.16 7.55
N GLN A 236 12.74 -20.28 8.63
CA GLN A 236 12.58 -21.56 9.28
C GLN A 236 11.51 -22.29 8.49
N VAL A 237 11.93 -23.32 7.74
CA VAL A 237 11.03 -24.24 7.06
C VAL A 237 10.24 -25.00 8.12
N ARG A 238 9.20 -24.38 8.70
CA ARG A 238 8.19 -25.08 9.48
C ARG A 238 7.10 -25.48 8.52
N GLN A 239 7.18 -26.74 8.08
CA GLN A 239 6.30 -27.43 7.13
C GLN A 239 4.82 -27.53 7.55
N SER A 240 4.35 -26.78 8.56
CA SER A 240 3.09 -27.08 9.26
C SER A 240 1.94 -26.11 9.01
N VAL A 241 2.10 -25.09 8.16
CA VAL A 241 0.97 -24.19 7.84
C VAL A 241 0.73 -24.24 6.34
N LEU A 242 -0.22 -25.08 5.94
CA LEU A 242 -0.88 -25.14 4.62
C LEU A 242 0.05 -24.80 3.45
N ILE A 243 0.76 -25.80 2.94
CA ILE A 243 1.58 -25.67 1.73
C ILE A 243 0.67 -25.25 0.57
N LYS A 244 0.59 -23.94 0.32
CA LYS A 244 -0.10 -23.38 -0.83
C LYS A 244 0.89 -23.42 -1.99
N LYS A 245 0.62 -24.28 -2.96
CA LYS A 245 1.52 -24.47 -4.10
C LYS A 245 1.52 -23.23 -4.99
N TRP A 246 2.72 -22.72 -5.25
CA TRP A 246 2.94 -21.73 -6.28
C TRP A 246 2.50 -22.28 -7.65
N LYS A 247 1.83 -21.45 -8.45
CA LYS A 247 1.51 -21.74 -9.85
C LYS A 247 2.15 -20.67 -10.72
N MET A 248 2.76 -21.07 -11.83
CA MET A 248 3.23 -20.11 -12.84
C MET A 248 2.08 -19.28 -13.39
N PRO A 249 2.31 -18.00 -13.72
CA PRO A 249 1.33 -17.19 -14.41
C PRO A 249 0.85 -17.88 -15.69
N ASP A 250 -0.47 -17.97 -15.86
CA ASP A 250 -1.09 -18.50 -17.06
C ASP A 250 -1.88 -17.40 -17.80
N TRP A 251 -2.61 -17.76 -18.86
CA TRP A 251 -3.41 -16.82 -19.63
C TRP A 251 -4.54 -16.18 -18.80
N ILE A 252 -5.02 -16.83 -17.74
CA ILE A 252 -6.02 -16.28 -16.83
C ILE A 252 -5.40 -15.13 -16.03
N ASP A 253 -4.16 -15.30 -15.55
CA ASP A 253 -3.42 -14.24 -14.86
C ASP A 253 -3.23 -13.00 -15.76
N LEU A 254 -2.98 -13.19 -17.06
CA LEU A 254 -2.89 -12.09 -18.02
C LEU A 254 -4.23 -11.36 -18.20
N LEU A 255 -5.34 -12.10 -18.34
CA LEU A 255 -6.67 -11.50 -18.43
C LEU A 255 -7.05 -10.74 -17.16
N LEU A 256 -6.70 -11.27 -15.99
CA LEU A 256 -6.93 -10.60 -14.71
C LEU A 256 -6.13 -9.30 -14.61
N VAL A 257 -4.86 -9.28 -15.04
CA VAL A 257 -4.07 -8.05 -15.09
C VAL A 257 -4.69 -7.04 -16.05
N MET A 258 -5.11 -7.47 -17.25
CA MET A 258 -5.76 -6.57 -18.21
C MET A 258 -7.06 -5.99 -17.66
N GLY A 259 -7.88 -6.81 -16.99
CA GLY A 259 -9.10 -6.35 -16.31
C GLY A 259 -8.80 -5.36 -15.18
N LEU A 260 -7.77 -5.61 -14.38
CA LEU A 260 -7.32 -4.68 -13.33
C LEU A 260 -6.84 -3.34 -13.92
N LEU A 261 -6.07 -3.37 -15.01
CA LEU A 261 -5.64 -2.15 -15.69
C LEU A 261 -6.84 -1.39 -16.27
N ALA A 262 -7.75 -2.08 -16.96
CA ALA A 262 -8.94 -1.45 -17.53
C ALA A 262 -9.82 -0.80 -16.45
N THR A 263 -10.04 -1.48 -15.33
CA THR A 263 -10.78 -0.92 -14.19
C THR A 263 -10.04 0.25 -13.55
N THR A 264 -8.71 0.19 -13.42
CA THR A 264 -7.89 1.30 -12.91
C THR A 264 -7.99 2.53 -13.81
N ILE A 265 -7.86 2.34 -15.13
CA ILE A 265 -8.00 3.43 -16.11
C ILE A 265 -9.41 4.00 -16.07
N TRP A 266 -10.44 3.15 -16.00
CA TRP A 266 -11.83 3.58 -15.90
C TRP A 266 -12.07 4.41 -14.64
N ILE A 267 -11.61 3.94 -13.46
CA ILE A 267 -11.70 4.68 -12.19
C ILE A 267 -11.00 6.04 -12.31
N VAL A 268 -9.79 6.10 -12.85
CA VAL A 268 -9.08 7.37 -13.02
C VAL A 268 -9.85 8.29 -13.97
N PHE A 269 -10.37 7.77 -15.08
CA PHE A 269 -11.11 8.57 -16.06
C PHE A 269 -12.43 9.10 -15.51
N THR A 270 -13.27 8.26 -14.90
CA THR A 270 -14.58 8.70 -14.37
C THR A 270 -14.42 9.72 -13.26
N LEU A 271 -13.49 9.46 -12.33
CA LEU A 271 -13.33 10.30 -11.15
C LEU A 271 -12.56 11.58 -11.42
N THR A 272 -11.82 11.68 -12.53
CA THR A 272 -11.20 12.96 -12.94
C THR A 272 -12.12 13.83 -13.79
N HIS A 273 -13.13 13.25 -14.47
CA HIS A 273 -14.10 14.02 -15.25
C HIS A 273 -15.27 14.57 -14.44
N GLU A 274 -15.65 13.93 -13.33
CA GLU A 274 -16.72 14.47 -12.45
C GLU A 274 -16.27 15.62 -11.54
N ILE A 275 -14.97 15.94 -11.50
CA ILE A 275 -14.39 17.00 -10.65
C ILE A 275 -14.10 18.29 -11.47
N GLY A 276 -14.50 18.33 -12.75
CA GLY A 276 -14.34 19.48 -13.66
C GLY A 276 -15.54 20.41 -13.69
#